data_AF-A0A2V7CIM7-F1
#
_entry.id   AF-A0A2V7CIM7-F1
#
_cell.length_a   1.000
_cell.length_b   1.000
_cell.length_c   1.000
_cell.angle_alpha   90.00
_cell.angle_beta   90.00
_cell.angle_gamma   90.00
#
_symmetry.space_group_name_H-M   'P 1'
#
loop_
_entity.id
_entity.type
_entity.pdbx_description
1 polymer ?
#
loop_
_entity_poly.entity_id
_entity_poly.type
_entity_poly.pdbx_seq_one_letter_code
_entity_poly.pdbx_strand_id
1 'polypeptide(L)'
;MSRDLEETLDDYPGKALDSCQALTEDRFMENLAKLRAWRVANGVNLEELAALLGVSESLVSLAERGKRRLPPLACIRAARLLDVPVRALFPPIEVPAPK
;
A
#
# COMPACT_ATOMS: atom_id res chain seq x y z
N MET A 1 0.88 -16.57 42.23
CA MET A 1 1.11 -17.34 40.98
C MET A 1 0.20 -16.72 39.93
N SER A 2 0.72 -16.52 38.72
CA SER A 2 0.09 -15.87 37.55
C SER A 2 0.37 -14.37 37.41
N ARG A 3 1.51 -14.05 36.79
CA ARG A 3 1.71 -12.83 35.97
C ARG A 3 2.95 -12.98 35.08
N ASP A 4 2.92 -13.97 34.20
CA ASP A 4 3.94 -14.13 33.14
C ASP A 4 3.20 -14.25 31.79
N LEU A 5 2.66 -13.12 31.31
CA LEU A 5 2.02 -13.00 29.99
C LEU A 5 2.61 -11.85 29.16
N GLU A 6 3.75 -11.28 29.56
CA GLU A 6 4.38 -10.16 28.86
C GLU A 6 5.69 -10.50 28.14
N GLU A 7 6.14 -11.76 28.15
CA GLU A 7 7.49 -12.10 27.71
C GLU A 7 7.55 -13.00 26.46
N THR A 8 6.80 -12.67 25.39
CA THR A 8 6.98 -13.31 24.06
C THR A 8 6.72 -12.35 22.90
N LEU A 9 7.15 -11.09 23.00
CA LEU A 9 7.10 -10.14 21.88
C LEU A 9 8.47 -9.73 21.33
N ASP A 10 9.56 -10.34 21.80
CA ASP A 10 10.93 -10.02 21.37
C ASP A 10 11.59 -11.07 20.46
N ASP A 11 10.93 -12.20 20.18
CA ASP A 11 11.42 -13.24 19.25
C ASP A 11 10.77 -13.15 17.86
N TYR A 12 10.40 -11.94 17.45
CA TYR A 12 10.09 -11.69 16.04
C TYR A 12 11.39 -11.33 15.34
N PRO A 13 11.85 -12.09 14.32
CA PRO A 13 13.11 -11.85 13.65
C PRO A 13 13.00 -10.63 12.72
N GLY A 14 12.92 -9.44 13.32
CA GLY A 14 12.81 -8.16 12.61
C GLY A 14 14.02 -7.81 11.76
N LYS A 15 15.12 -8.56 11.88
CA LYS A 15 16.37 -8.36 11.11
C LYS A 15 16.52 -9.27 9.89
N ALA A 16 15.66 -10.27 9.71
CA ALA A 16 15.74 -11.21 8.58
C ALA A 16 14.87 -10.80 7.37
N LEU A 17 14.08 -9.74 7.49
CA LEU A 17 13.16 -9.27 6.45
C LEU A 17 13.77 -8.24 5.48
N ASP A 18 14.97 -7.72 5.78
CA ASP A 18 15.62 -6.66 4.98
C ASP A 18 15.92 -7.07 3.53
N SER A 19 16.09 -8.36 3.24
CA SER A 19 16.35 -8.85 1.87
C SER A 19 15.09 -9.18 1.07
N CYS A 20 13.90 -9.30 1.70
CA CYS A 20 12.61 -9.47 1.02
C CYS A 20 11.92 -8.12 0.70
N GLN A 21 12.26 -7.05 1.42
CA GLN A 21 11.64 -5.73 1.25
C GLN A 21 11.93 -5.12 -0.13
N ALA A 22 13.13 -5.28 -0.68
CA ALA A 22 13.50 -4.70 -1.97
C ALA A 22 12.68 -5.24 -3.16
N LEU A 23 12.33 -6.54 -3.17
CA LEU A 23 11.54 -7.16 -4.25
C LEU A 23 10.03 -6.84 -4.16
N THR A 24 9.55 -6.49 -2.96
CA THR A 24 8.16 -6.03 -2.76
C THR A 24 8.01 -4.53 -3.00
N GLU A 25 9.11 -3.77 -2.91
CA GLU A 25 9.16 -2.32 -3.08
C GLU A 25 8.85 -1.87 -4.50
N ASP A 26 9.50 -2.46 -5.49
CA ASP A 26 9.33 -2.11 -6.90
C ASP A 26 7.91 -2.41 -7.39
N ARG A 27 7.38 -3.58 -7.03
CA ARG A 27 6.04 -4.02 -7.45
C ARG A 27 4.92 -3.14 -6.89
N PHE A 28 5.07 -2.62 -5.67
CA PHE A 28 4.09 -1.69 -5.10
C PHE A 28 4.03 -0.39 -5.90
N MET A 29 5.18 0.13 -6.31
CA MET A 29 5.27 1.37 -7.07
C MET A 29 4.74 1.23 -8.50
N GLU A 30 5.01 0.09 -9.17
CA GLU A 30 4.43 -0.21 -10.49
C GLU A 30 2.90 -0.22 -10.47
N ASN A 31 2.30 -0.76 -9.41
CA ASN A 31 0.84 -0.80 -9.28
C ASN A 31 0.24 0.59 -9.08
N LEU A 32 0.91 1.48 -8.35
CA LEU A 32 0.48 2.86 -8.20
C LEU A 32 0.63 3.70 -9.48
N ALA A 33 1.54 3.34 -10.39
CA ALA A 33 1.62 3.99 -11.69
C ALA A 33 0.34 3.80 -12.54
N LYS A 34 -0.41 2.71 -12.31
CA LYS A 34 -1.70 2.44 -12.96
C LYS A 34 -2.85 3.28 -12.38
N LEU A 35 -2.66 3.88 -11.20
CA LEU A 35 -3.66 4.70 -10.52
C LEU A 35 -4.17 5.85 -11.40
N ARG A 36 -3.27 6.49 -12.15
CA ARG A 36 -3.64 7.58 -13.07
C ARG A 36 -4.62 7.12 -14.13
N ALA A 37 -4.42 5.93 -14.71
CA ALA A 37 -5.31 5.40 -15.74
C ALA A 37 -6.71 5.14 -15.18
N TRP A 38 -6.81 4.54 -13.98
CA TRP A 38 -8.09 4.31 -13.32
C TRP A 38 -8.79 5.61 -12.93
N ARG A 39 -8.03 6.60 -12.45
CA ARG A 39 -8.57 7.93 -12.13
C ARG A 39 -9.18 8.58 -13.37
N VAL A 40 -8.45 8.63 -14.49
CA VAL A 40 -8.93 9.23 -15.74
C VAL A 40 -10.12 8.46 -16.31
N ALA A 41 -10.13 7.13 -16.22
CA ALA A 41 -11.25 6.31 -16.69
C ALA A 41 -12.54 6.57 -15.91
N ASN A 42 -12.44 6.96 -14.63
CA ASN A 42 -13.57 7.34 -13.79
C ASN A 42 -13.93 8.84 -13.88
N GLY A 43 -13.23 9.61 -14.73
CA GLY A 43 -13.51 11.05 -14.91
C GLY A 43 -13.16 11.91 -13.69
N VAL A 44 -12.42 11.38 -12.72
CA VAL A 44 -12.06 12.10 -11.48
C VAL A 44 -10.79 12.91 -11.71
N ASN A 45 -10.77 14.18 -11.32
CA ASN A 45 -9.56 14.98 -11.42
C ASN A 45 -8.60 14.71 -10.22
N LEU A 46 -7.38 15.23 -10.28
CA LEU A 46 -6.35 14.90 -9.27
C LEU A 46 -6.69 15.47 -7.88
N GLU A 47 -7.22 16.69 -7.84
CA GLU A 47 -7.62 17.40 -6.62
C GLU A 47 -8.80 16.69 -5.94
N GLU A 48 -9.82 16.33 -6.72
CA GLU A 48 -10.99 15.55 -6.26
C GLU A 48 -10.57 14.21 -5.67
N LEU A 49 -9.68 13.48 -6.36
CA LEU A 49 -9.18 12.22 -5.83
C LEU A 49 -8.46 12.44 -4.50
N ALA A 50 -7.57 13.44 -4.42
CA ALA A 50 -6.83 13.74 -3.20
C ALA A 50 -7.75 14.06 -2.01
N ALA A 51 -8.78 14.88 -2.25
CA ALA A 51 -9.80 15.22 -1.25
C ALA A 51 -10.56 13.98 -0.76
N LEU A 52 -11.01 13.12 -1.69
CA LEU A 52 -11.75 11.88 -1.35
C LEU A 52 -10.88 10.85 -0.62
N LEU A 53 -9.58 10.81 -0.92
CA LEU A 53 -8.63 9.96 -0.22
C LEU A 53 -8.23 10.52 1.15
N GLY A 54 -8.39 11.83 1.37
CA GLY A 54 -7.96 12.52 2.58
C GLY A 54 -6.44 12.72 2.63
N VAL A 55 -5.82 12.96 1.48
CA VAL A 55 -4.37 13.19 1.34
C VAL A 55 -4.11 14.44 0.50
N SER A 56 -2.86 14.91 0.45
CA SER A 56 -2.51 16.05 -0.40
C SER A 56 -2.44 15.66 -1.88
N GLU A 57 -2.80 16.61 -2.76
CA GLU A 57 -2.69 16.44 -4.22
C GLU A 57 -1.26 16.07 -4.65
N SER A 58 -0.26 16.72 -4.06
CA SER A 58 1.16 16.42 -4.28
C SER A 58 1.51 14.97 -3.96
N LEU A 59 0.92 14.39 -2.92
CA LEU A 59 1.14 12.99 -2.56
C LEU A 59 0.52 12.05 -3.60
N VAL A 60 -0.69 12.33 -4.06
CA VAL A 60 -1.32 11.56 -5.16
C VAL A 60 -0.49 11.66 -6.44
N SER A 61 -0.04 12.86 -6.81
CA SER A 61 0.85 13.08 -7.96
C SER A 61 2.16 12.29 -7.87
N LEU A 62 2.77 12.23 -6.68
CA LEU A 62 3.98 11.43 -6.48
C LEU A 62 3.69 9.93 -6.56
N ALA A 63 2.54 9.49 -6.05
CA ALA A 63 2.10 8.10 -6.13
C ALA A 63 1.82 7.64 -7.56
N GLU A 64 1.12 8.45 -8.36
CA GLU A 64 0.88 8.17 -9.78
C GLU A 64 2.16 8.06 -10.61
N ARG A 65 3.26 8.63 -10.11
CA ARG A 65 4.59 8.54 -10.74
C ARG A 65 5.47 7.44 -10.15
N GLY A 66 4.94 6.62 -9.23
CA GLY A 66 5.70 5.59 -8.52
C GLY A 66 6.80 6.14 -7.60
N LYS A 67 6.75 7.44 -7.25
CA LYS A 67 7.79 8.09 -6.42
C LYS A 67 7.49 8.02 -4.93
N ARG A 68 6.24 7.77 -4.54
CA ARG A 68 5.83 7.73 -3.13
C ARG A 68 4.64 6.81 -2.93
N ARG A 69 4.58 6.15 -1.78
CA ARG A 69 3.43 5.32 -1.41
C ARG A 69 2.26 6.16 -0.91
N LEU A 70 1.05 5.72 -1.25
CA LEU A 70 -0.14 6.12 -0.53
C LEU A 70 -0.27 5.32 0.77
N PRO A 71 -0.83 5.92 1.84
CA PRO A 71 -1.20 5.18 3.04
C PRO A 71 -2.12 3.99 2.68
N PRO A 72 -2.03 2.84 3.36
CA PRO A 72 -2.86 1.67 3.06
C PRO A 72 -4.37 1.98 3.04
N LEU A 73 -4.84 2.83 3.97
CA LEU A 73 -6.23 3.26 4.02
C LEU A 73 -6.62 4.08 2.78
N ALA A 74 -5.73 4.94 2.28
CA ALA A 74 -5.95 5.68 1.05
C ALA A 74 -6.00 4.75 -0.17
N CYS A 75 -5.16 3.70 -0.22
CA CYS A 75 -5.27 2.68 -1.27
C CYS A 75 -6.62 1.95 -1.25
N ILE A 76 -7.13 1.57 -0.07
CA ILE A 76 -8.43 0.91 0.04
C ILE A 76 -9.57 1.85 -0.41
N ARG A 77 -9.50 3.13 -0.04
CA ARG A 77 -10.45 4.15 -0.50
C ARG A 77 -10.38 4.33 -2.02
N ALA A 78 -9.18 4.41 -2.59
CA ALA A 78 -8.96 4.52 -4.03
C ALA A 78 -9.54 3.32 -4.78
N ALA A 79 -9.31 2.10 -4.27
CA ALA A 79 -9.87 0.89 -4.86
C ALA A 79 -11.40 0.95 -4.97
N ARG A 80 -12.07 1.34 -3.88
CA ARG A 80 -13.54 1.46 -3.85
C ARG A 80 -14.05 2.57 -4.76
N LEU A 81 -13.40 3.72 -4.74
CA LEU A 81 -13.82 4.88 -5.52
C LEU A 81 -13.66 4.67 -7.03
N LEU A 82 -12.56 4.03 -7.43
CA LEU A 82 -12.21 3.83 -8.83
C LEU A 82 -12.74 2.50 -9.40
N ASP A 83 -13.55 1.78 -8.62
CA ASP A 83 -14.10 0.46 -8.93
C ASP A 83 -13.03 -0.55 -9.40
N VAL A 84 -11.91 -0.58 -8.66
CA VAL A 84 -10.81 -1.53 -8.91
C VAL A 84 -10.61 -2.46 -7.72
N PRO A 85 -10.27 -3.74 -7.96
CA PRO A 85 -10.05 -4.67 -6.87
C PRO A 85 -8.83 -4.25 -6.04
N VAL A 86 -8.92 -4.33 -4.71
CA VAL A 86 -7.84 -3.90 -3.79
C VAL A 86 -6.49 -4.54 -4.16
N ARG A 87 -6.48 -5.81 -4.54
CA ARG A 87 -5.28 -6.53 -5.02
C ARG A 87 -4.57 -5.88 -6.21
N ALA A 88 -5.20 -4.97 -6.94
CA ALA A 88 -4.55 -4.24 -8.04
C ALA A 88 -3.63 -3.12 -7.54
N LEU A 89 -3.85 -2.62 -6.31
CA LEU A 89 -3.04 -1.57 -5.68
C LEU A 89 -1.94 -2.11 -4.76
N PHE A 90 -2.00 -3.40 -4.42
CA PHE A 90 -1.05 -4.05 -3.52
C PHE A 90 -0.34 -5.18 -4.26
N PRO A 91 0.99 -5.34 -4.11
CA PRO A 91 1.67 -6.50 -4.64
C PRO A 91 1.20 -7.77 -3.91
N PRO A 92 1.26 -8.94 -4.56
CA PRO A 92 1.03 -10.20 -3.88
C PRO A 92 2.02 -10.34 -2.72
N ILE A 93 1.50 -10.66 -1.54
CA ILE A 93 2.33 -10.95 -0.36
C ILE A 93 2.77 -12.41 -0.50
N GLU A 94 4.08 -12.63 -0.60
CA GLU A 94 4.64 -13.97 -0.47
C GLU A 94 4.59 -14.36 1.00
N VAL A 95 3.73 -15.32 1.33
CA VAL A 95 3.69 -15.91 2.67
C VAL A 95 4.70 -17.06 2.68
N PRO A 96 5.79 -16.98 3.44
CA PRO A 96 6.72 -18.10 3.54
C PRO A 96 5.99 -19.31 4.12
N ALA A 97 6.30 -20.50 3.60
CA ALA A 97 5.69 -21.74 4.07
C ALA A 97 5.88 -21.90 5.59
N PRO A 98 4.85 -22.37 6.33
CA PRO A 98 5.03 -22.68 7.74
C PRO A 98 6.15 -23.71 7.88
N LYS A 99 7.06 -23.47 8.83
CA LYS A 99 8.13 -24.42 9.18
C LYS A 99 7.57 -25.65 9.88
#